data_AF-A0A3Q0J898-F1
#
_entry.id   AF-A0A3Q0J898-F1
#
_cell.length_a   1.000
_cell.length_b   1.000
_cell.length_c   1.000
_cell.angle_alpha   90.00
_cell.angle_beta   90.00
_cell.angle_gamma   90.00
#
_symmetry.space_group_name_H-M   'P 1'
#
loop_
_entity.id
_entity.type
_entity.pdbx_description
1 polymer ?
#
loop_
_entity_poly.entity_id
_entity_poly.type
_entity_poly.pdbx_seq_one_letter_code
_entity_poly.pdbx_strand_id
1 'polypeptide(L)'
;MHFLTGPSFPTDELSSDEDDIDEAGQEYLERLSQKIQKKSKQQGAGAPFNITSCFVTTEEEKESDDSSDDSDDEDYEAEETTLEAYTTPLDEESSTVDEYNVFKQVLYNLQSSDPQWYELLVRNLTPEQEKSLFDIVLLADQRKAAAESKRIEQSGGYTFVPTQEVPTSFNFGGQPLGR
;
A
#
# COMPACT_ATOMS: atom_id res chain seq x y z
N MET A 1 17.50 -66.65 3.68
CA MET A 1 18.19 -65.37 3.88
C MET A 1 19.06 -65.09 2.66
N HIS A 2 18.53 -64.40 1.66
CA HIS A 2 19.31 -63.77 0.58
C HIS A 2 18.47 -62.59 0.10
N PHE A 3 18.79 -61.39 0.56
CA PHE A 3 18.19 -60.15 0.07
C PHE A 3 18.95 -59.71 -1.18
N LEU A 4 18.18 -59.34 -2.20
CA LEU A 4 18.65 -58.81 -3.48
C LEU A 4 19.30 -57.44 -3.26
N THR A 5 20.54 -57.30 -3.71
CA THR A 5 21.26 -56.03 -3.83
C THR A 5 20.65 -55.22 -4.99
N GLY A 6 20.08 -54.05 -4.68
CA GLY A 6 19.73 -53.03 -5.69
C GLY A 6 20.98 -52.25 -6.14
N PRO A 7 20.94 -51.57 -7.30
CA PRO A 7 22.06 -50.78 -7.79
C PRO A 7 22.25 -49.53 -6.92
N SER A 8 23.49 -49.24 -6.50
CA SER A 8 23.83 -47.97 -5.85
C SER A 8 23.80 -46.85 -6.88
N PHE A 9 23.01 -45.82 -6.64
CA PHE A 9 23.13 -44.55 -7.36
C PHE A 9 24.33 -43.78 -6.78
N PRO A 10 25.26 -43.28 -7.60
CA PRO A 10 26.30 -42.38 -7.12
C PRO A 10 25.68 -41.01 -6.79
N THR A 11 25.86 -40.54 -5.55
CA THR A 11 25.33 -39.28 -5.01
C THR A 11 26.38 -38.15 -5.02
N ASP A 12 27.34 -38.20 -5.93
CA ASP A 12 28.53 -37.31 -5.94
C ASP A 12 28.55 -36.34 -7.14
N GLU A 13 27.44 -36.12 -7.83
CA GLU A 13 27.39 -35.27 -9.05
C GLU A 13 26.54 -34.00 -8.90
N LEU A 14 26.14 -33.61 -7.68
CA LEU A 14 25.32 -32.41 -7.45
C LEU A 14 25.97 -31.36 -6.52
N SER A 15 27.25 -31.51 -6.13
CA SER A 15 27.84 -30.67 -5.09
C SER A 15 28.81 -29.57 -5.56
N SER A 16 29.14 -29.41 -6.85
CA SER A 16 30.02 -28.30 -7.28
C SER A 16 30.10 -28.17 -8.81
N ASP A 17 29.55 -27.09 -9.40
CA ASP A 17 30.02 -26.37 -10.62
C ASP A 17 28.95 -25.42 -11.26
N GLU A 18 27.88 -24.98 -10.56
CA GLU A 18 26.91 -24.06 -11.20
C GLU A 18 26.49 -22.88 -10.30
N ASP A 19 27.44 -22.38 -9.49
CA ASP A 19 27.34 -21.09 -8.79
C ASP A 19 28.44 -20.09 -9.22
N ASP A 20 29.22 -20.42 -10.25
CA ASP A 20 30.07 -19.43 -10.91
C ASP A 20 29.18 -18.66 -11.90
N ILE A 21 28.65 -17.51 -11.47
CA ILE A 21 28.10 -16.51 -12.38
C ILE A 21 29.18 -16.23 -13.41
N ASP A 22 28.99 -16.69 -14.64
CA ASP A 22 29.92 -16.48 -15.72
C ASP A 22 30.18 -14.98 -15.92
N GLU A 23 31.39 -14.62 -16.36
CA GLU A 23 31.76 -13.23 -16.66
C GLU A 23 30.77 -12.58 -17.68
N ALA A 24 30.07 -13.42 -18.46
CA ALA A 24 28.99 -13.02 -19.37
C ALA A 24 27.69 -12.61 -18.64
N GLY A 25 27.33 -13.26 -17.52
CA GLY A 25 26.22 -12.90 -16.65
C GLY A 25 26.45 -11.56 -15.95
N GLN A 26 27.67 -11.30 -15.50
CA GLN A 26 28.06 -9.97 -14.98
C GLN A 26 27.94 -8.89 -16.06
N GLU A 27 28.40 -9.15 -17.28
CA GLU A 27 28.23 -8.21 -18.40
C GLU A 27 26.75 -7.97 -18.75
N TYR A 28 25.90 -9.00 -18.64
CA TYR A 28 24.46 -8.87 -18.84
C TYR A 28 23.81 -7.97 -17.79
N LEU A 29 24.15 -8.16 -16.52
CA LEU A 29 23.69 -7.32 -15.41
C LEU A 29 24.15 -5.88 -15.56
N GLU A 30 25.40 -5.65 -15.97
CA GLU A 30 25.92 -4.30 -16.23
C GLU A 30 25.23 -3.64 -17.45
N ARG A 31 24.97 -4.40 -18.52
CA ARG A 31 24.19 -3.91 -19.67
C ARG A 31 22.74 -3.59 -19.29
N LEU A 32 22.14 -4.37 -18.38
CA LEU A 32 20.78 -4.15 -17.90
C LEU A 32 20.71 -2.90 -17.02
N SER A 33 21.64 -2.73 -16.08
CA SER A 33 21.74 -1.55 -15.23
C SER A 33 21.95 -0.28 -16.06
N GLN A 34 22.83 -0.33 -17.06
CA GLN A 34 23.04 0.78 -18.00
C GLN A 34 21.78 1.08 -18.83
N LYS A 35 21.02 0.07 -19.26
CA LYS A 35 19.76 0.27 -20.00
C LYS A 35 18.68 0.92 -19.12
N ILE A 36 18.56 0.52 -17.85
CA ILE A 36 17.62 1.10 -16.89
C ILE A 36 18.00 2.56 -16.60
N GLN A 37 19.28 2.84 -16.33
CA GLN A 37 19.77 4.20 -16.08
C GLN A 37 19.69 5.12 -17.33
N LYS A 38 19.92 4.57 -18.53
CA LYS A 38 19.77 5.33 -19.78
C LYS A 38 18.30 5.62 -20.06
N LYS A 39 17.40 4.66 -19.83
CA LYS A 39 15.94 4.88 -19.98
C LYS A 39 15.38 5.82 -18.91
N SER A 40 15.89 5.79 -17.68
CA SER A 40 15.48 6.76 -16.65
C SER A 40 15.97 8.19 -16.95
N LYS A 41 17.15 8.35 -17.60
CA LYS A 41 17.65 9.67 -18.05
C LYS A 41 17.04 10.17 -19.37
N GLN A 42 16.54 9.28 -20.24
CA GLN A 42 15.87 9.67 -21.50
C GLN A 42 14.34 9.77 -21.40
N GLN A 43 13.72 9.28 -20.34
CA GLN A 43 12.28 9.46 -20.09
C GLN A 43 11.99 10.81 -19.42
N GLY A 44 12.43 11.89 -20.08
CA GLY A 44 11.69 13.14 -20.04
C GLY A 44 10.57 13.07 -21.09
N ALA A 45 9.32 13.20 -20.64
CA ALA A 45 8.12 13.55 -21.41
C ALA A 45 7.26 12.44 -22.09
N GLY A 46 6.94 11.32 -21.42
CA GLY A 46 5.89 10.44 -22.01
C GLY A 46 5.35 9.22 -21.25
N ALA A 47 5.88 8.84 -20.08
CA ALA A 47 5.30 7.78 -19.27
C ALA A 47 4.46 8.39 -18.13
N PRO A 48 3.23 7.91 -17.85
CA PRO A 48 2.36 8.47 -16.82
C PRO A 48 2.84 8.23 -15.37
N PHE A 49 3.93 7.48 -15.15
CA PHE A 49 4.44 7.15 -13.81
C PHE A 49 5.97 7.12 -13.78
N ASN A 50 6.56 7.63 -12.69
CA ASN A 50 7.99 7.56 -12.40
C ASN A 50 8.29 6.26 -11.64
N ILE A 51 9.16 5.40 -12.18
CA ILE A 51 9.62 4.18 -11.50
C ILE A 51 10.96 4.50 -10.82
N THR A 52 11.00 4.43 -9.49
CA THR A 52 12.23 4.54 -8.68
C THR A 52 12.59 3.16 -8.14
N SER A 53 13.75 2.63 -8.51
CA SER A 53 14.31 1.38 -7.95
C SER A 53 15.57 1.68 -7.14
N CYS A 54 15.69 1.12 -5.92
CA CYS A 54 16.94 1.09 -5.16
C CYS A 54 17.50 -0.34 -5.21
N PHE A 55 18.77 -0.50 -5.58
CA PHE A 55 19.45 -1.80 -5.60
C PHE A 55 20.14 -2.00 -4.25
N VAL A 56 19.76 -3.06 -3.52
CA VAL A 56 20.51 -3.54 -2.35
C VAL A 56 21.46 -4.62 -2.85
N THR A 57 22.77 -4.38 -2.74
CA THR A 57 23.80 -5.39 -2.95
C THR A 57 23.96 -6.16 -1.64
N THR A 58 23.55 -7.42 -1.62
CA THR A 58 23.73 -8.35 -0.50
C THR A 58 25.21 -8.74 -0.43
N GLU A 59 26.01 -7.94 0.27
CA GLU A 59 27.35 -8.32 0.73
C GLU A 59 27.39 -8.17 2.25
N GLU A 60 26.86 -9.16 2.96
CA GLU A 60 27.19 -9.39 4.37
C GLU A 60 27.45 -10.89 4.56
N GLU A 61 28.69 -11.31 4.28
CA GLU A 61 29.22 -12.59 4.75
C GLU A 61 29.33 -12.56 6.29
N LYS A 62 28.52 -13.36 6.98
CA LYS A 62 28.76 -13.76 8.36
C LYS A 62 29.15 -15.24 8.39
N GLU A 63 30.44 -15.50 8.55
CA GLU A 63 30.90 -16.81 9.04
C GLU A 63 30.47 -16.98 10.51
N SER A 64 29.71 -18.03 10.81
CA SER A 64 29.62 -18.58 12.16
C SER A 64 29.49 -20.11 12.11
N ASP A 65 30.58 -20.77 12.47
CA ASP A 65 30.68 -22.20 12.77
C ASP A 65 30.24 -22.45 14.22
N ASP A 66 29.10 -23.11 14.44
CA ASP A 66 28.92 -24.07 15.54
C ASP A 66 27.69 -24.97 15.28
N SER A 67 27.87 -26.27 15.50
CA SER A 67 26.97 -27.36 15.15
C SER A 67 26.18 -27.84 16.36
N SER A 68 24.84 -27.86 16.31
CA SER A 68 24.03 -28.96 16.90
C SER A 68 22.56 -28.93 16.47
N ASP A 69 22.16 -30.05 15.88
CA ASP A 69 20.82 -30.60 15.60
C ASP A 69 19.83 -30.51 16.78
N ASP A 70 18.62 -29.93 16.56
CA ASP A 70 17.30 -30.44 17.01
C ASP A 70 16.12 -29.56 16.52
N SER A 71 15.11 -30.22 15.92
CA SER A 71 13.75 -29.78 15.57
C SER A 71 13.48 -28.88 14.35
N ASP A 72 13.09 -29.59 13.29
CA ASP A 72 12.25 -29.21 12.15
C ASP A 72 10.91 -28.59 12.60
N ASP A 73 10.80 -27.25 12.57
CA ASP A 73 9.52 -26.51 12.58
C ASP A 73 9.68 -25.20 11.78
N GLU A 74 9.54 -25.34 10.45
CA GLU A 74 9.12 -24.32 9.48
C GLU A 74 9.65 -22.88 9.64
N ASP A 75 10.97 -22.70 9.57
CA ASP A 75 11.56 -21.39 9.20
C ASP A 75 11.64 -21.27 7.66
N TYR A 76 10.51 -21.55 6.98
CA TYR A 76 10.32 -21.10 5.60
C TYR A 76 10.14 -19.58 5.66
N GLU A 77 11.23 -18.87 5.92
CA GLU A 77 11.32 -17.44 5.65
C GLU A 77 11.18 -17.33 4.13
N ALA A 78 9.94 -17.17 3.68
CA ALA A 78 9.61 -17.04 2.28
C ALA A 78 10.41 -15.85 1.76
N GLU A 79 11.52 -16.14 1.08
CA GLU A 79 12.41 -15.18 0.42
C GLU A 79 11.57 -14.02 -0.12
N GLU A 80 11.56 -12.89 0.60
CA GLU A 80 10.70 -11.76 0.27
C GLU A 80 10.99 -11.39 -1.17
N THR A 81 10.01 -11.59 -2.04
CA THR A 81 10.26 -11.36 -3.46
C THR A 81 10.32 -9.85 -3.68
N THR A 82 10.81 -9.45 -4.85
CA THR A 82 10.85 -8.02 -5.20
C THR A 82 9.46 -7.41 -5.39
N LEU A 83 8.38 -8.21 -5.33
CA LEU A 83 7.00 -7.75 -5.50
C LEU A 83 6.45 -7.01 -4.27
N GLU A 84 6.96 -7.31 -3.08
CA GLU A 84 6.54 -6.81 -1.78
C GLU A 84 6.99 -5.36 -1.57
N ALA A 85 8.00 -4.93 -2.34
CA ALA A 85 8.48 -3.55 -2.38
C ALA A 85 7.65 -2.63 -3.31
N TYR A 86 6.68 -3.16 -4.05
CA TYR A 86 5.83 -2.32 -4.92
C TYR A 86 4.77 -1.59 -4.09
N THR A 87 5.00 -0.29 -3.91
CA THR A 87 3.99 0.63 -3.39
C THR A 87 3.19 1.23 -4.54
N THR A 88 1.89 1.37 -4.33
CA THR A 88 0.98 2.08 -5.23
C THR A 88 0.89 3.55 -4.82
N PRO A 89 0.54 4.47 -5.73
CA PRO A 89 0.27 5.86 -5.35
C PRO A 89 -0.86 6.03 -4.32
N LEU A 90 -1.68 5.00 -4.08
CA LEU A 90 -2.71 4.99 -3.03
C LEU A 90 -2.13 4.73 -1.64
N ASP A 91 -0.93 4.12 -1.56
CA ASP A 91 -0.26 3.82 -0.29
C ASP A 91 0.46 5.04 0.30
N GLU A 92 0.58 6.13 -0.48
CA GLU A 92 1.10 7.39 0.02
C GLU A 92 0.12 8.05 1.02
N GLU A 93 0.63 8.49 2.18
CA GLU A 93 -0.18 9.20 3.20
C GLU A 93 -0.82 10.50 2.65
N SER A 94 -0.27 11.04 1.55
CA SER A 94 -0.79 12.23 0.88
C SER A 94 -1.86 11.94 -0.17
N SER A 95 -2.23 10.67 -0.36
CA SER A 95 -3.28 10.27 -1.31
C SER A 95 -4.58 11.00 -0.99
N THR A 96 -5.19 11.55 -2.04
CA THR A 96 -6.50 12.21 -1.95
C THR A 96 -7.66 11.22 -1.95
N VAL A 97 -7.38 9.96 -2.27
CA VAL A 97 -8.36 8.89 -2.39
C VAL A 97 -8.31 8.05 -1.13
N ASP A 98 -9.38 8.08 -0.35
CA ASP A 98 -9.55 7.25 0.84
C ASP A 98 -10.39 6.02 0.52
N GLU A 99 -9.83 4.84 0.78
CA GLU A 99 -10.39 3.53 0.44
C GLU A 99 -11.74 3.26 1.14
N TYR A 100 -11.89 3.72 2.39
CA TYR A 100 -13.14 3.56 3.14
C TYR A 100 -14.26 4.42 2.55
N ASN A 101 -13.93 5.65 2.13
CA ASN A 101 -14.86 6.53 1.43
C ASN A 101 -15.26 5.97 0.06
N VAL A 102 -14.30 5.43 -0.70
CA VAL A 102 -14.60 4.76 -1.98
C VAL A 102 -15.53 3.58 -1.76
N PHE A 103 -15.20 2.68 -0.81
CA PHE A 103 -16.05 1.54 -0.47
C PHE A 103 -17.47 1.97 -0.09
N LYS A 104 -17.60 2.96 0.81
CA LYS A 104 -18.89 3.52 1.23
C LYS A 104 -19.70 4.05 0.05
N GLN A 105 -19.08 4.82 -0.85
CA GLN A 105 -19.76 5.36 -2.02
C GLN A 105 -20.22 4.26 -2.97
N VAL A 106 -19.37 3.27 -3.26
CA VAL A 106 -19.75 2.14 -4.11
C VAL A 106 -20.92 1.37 -3.50
N LEU A 107 -20.91 1.14 -2.19
CA LEU A 107 -21.97 0.46 -1.47
C LEU A 107 -23.32 1.22 -1.54
N TYR A 108 -23.29 2.55 -1.34
CA TYR A 108 -24.50 3.38 -1.45
C TYR A 108 -25.00 3.52 -2.88
N ASN A 109 -24.08 3.64 -3.84
CA ASN A 109 -24.42 3.65 -5.25
C ASN A 109 -25.11 2.34 -5.62
N LEU A 110 -24.55 1.19 -5.21
CA LEU A 110 -25.16 -0.12 -5.41
C LEU A 110 -26.57 -0.18 -4.81
N GLN A 111 -26.75 0.28 -3.57
CA GLN A 111 -28.06 0.33 -2.92
C GLN A 111 -29.09 1.14 -3.72
N SER A 112 -28.66 2.25 -4.33
CA SER A 112 -29.54 3.13 -5.12
C SER A 112 -29.80 2.64 -6.54
N SER A 113 -28.80 2.04 -7.19
CA SER A 113 -28.86 1.62 -8.59
C SER A 113 -29.45 0.22 -8.75
N ASP A 114 -29.12 -0.70 -7.83
CA ASP A 114 -29.61 -2.07 -7.81
C ASP A 114 -29.92 -2.52 -6.37
N PRO A 115 -31.12 -2.17 -5.86
CA PRO A 115 -31.55 -2.54 -4.51
C PRO A 115 -31.59 -4.06 -4.29
N GLN A 116 -31.86 -4.84 -5.35
CA GLN A 116 -31.96 -6.29 -5.25
C GLN A 116 -30.58 -6.93 -5.02
N TRP A 117 -29.55 -6.46 -5.73
CA TRP A 117 -28.17 -6.92 -5.50
C TRP A 117 -27.65 -6.50 -4.14
N TYR A 118 -27.96 -5.27 -3.72
CA TYR A 118 -27.63 -4.81 -2.38
C TYR A 118 -28.29 -5.73 -1.32
N GLU A 119 -29.58 -6.00 -1.42
CA GLU A 119 -30.29 -6.89 -0.48
C GLU A 119 -29.65 -8.29 -0.41
N LEU A 120 -29.30 -8.89 -1.55
CA LEU A 120 -28.62 -10.19 -1.57
C LEU A 120 -27.25 -10.17 -0.88
N LEU A 121 -26.53 -9.05 -0.97
CA LEU A 121 -25.22 -8.84 -0.36
C LEU A 121 -25.32 -8.70 1.17
N VAL A 122 -26.29 -7.92 1.67
CA VAL A 122 -26.42 -7.65 3.12
C VAL A 122 -27.33 -8.61 3.89
N ARG A 123 -28.30 -9.29 3.25
CA ARG A 123 -29.32 -10.07 4.00
C ARG A 123 -28.78 -11.24 4.84
N ASN A 124 -27.63 -11.80 4.46
CA ASN A 124 -27.06 -13.00 5.09
C ASN A 124 -25.90 -12.66 6.04
N LEU A 125 -25.68 -11.38 6.33
CA LEU A 125 -24.65 -10.97 7.27
C LEU A 125 -25.04 -11.42 8.68
N THR A 126 -24.06 -11.87 9.46
CA THR A 126 -24.25 -12.07 10.90
C THR A 126 -24.36 -10.71 11.60
N PRO A 127 -24.92 -10.64 12.82
CA PRO A 127 -24.99 -9.39 13.57
C PRO A 127 -23.62 -8.72 13.76
N GLU A 128 -22.55 -9.53 13.93
CA GLU A 128 -21.18 -9.04 14.04
C GLU A 128 -20.68 -8.44 12.74
N GLN A 129 -21.01 -9.05 11.60
CA GLN A 129 -20.64 -8.54 10.27
C GLN A 129 -21.43 -7.28 9.91
N GLU A 130 -22.72 -7.22 10.24
CA GLU A 130 -23.56 -6.03 10.08
C GLU A 130 -22.98 -4.86 10.90
N LYS A 131 -22.59 -5.13 12.15
CA LYS A 131 -21.92 -4.13 13.00
C LYS A 131 -20.59 -3.69 12.38
N SER A 132 -19.76 -4.62 11.91
CA SER A 132 -18.49 -4.30 11.26
C SER A 132 -18.70 -3.41 10.02
N LEU A 133 -19.72 -3.71 9.21
CA LEU A 133 -20.07 -2.90 8.05
C LEU A 133 -20.48 -1.48 8.47
N PHE A 134 -21.27 -1.34 9.54
CA PHE A 134 -21.64 -0.04 10.09
C PHE A 134 -20.42 0.73 10.62
N ASP A 135 -19.52 0.06 11.34
CA ASP A 135 -18.30 0.65 11.88
C ASP A 135 -17.38 1.15 10.75
N ILE A 136 -17.29 0.41 9.63
CA ILE A 136 -16.57 0.82 8.41
C ILE A 136 -17.17 2.10 7.81
N VAL A 137 -18.50 2.19 7.73
CA VAL A 137 -19.20 3.39 7.23
C VAL A 137 -18.93 4.60 8.12
N LEU A 138 -18.94 4.40 9.44
CA LEU A 138 -18.65 5.45 10.42
C LEU A 138 -17.19 5.92 10.31
N LEU A 139 -16.25 4.99 10.17
CA LEU A 139 -14.83 5.30 9.98
C LEU A 139 -14.60 6.12 8.70
N ALA A 140 -15.28 5.78 7.61
CA ALA A 140 -15.21 6.54 6.37
C ALA A 140 -15.61 8.01 6.58
N ASP A 141 -16.70 8.26 7.31
CA ASP A 141 -17.15 9.62 7.63
C ASP A 141 -16.15 10.38 8.49
N GLN A 142 -15.60 9.72 9.51
CA GLN A 142 -14.58 10.31 10.37
C GLN A 142 -13.33 10.70 9.58
N ARG A 143 -12.83 9.80 8.71
CA ARG A 143 -11.67 10.08 7.87
C ARG A 143 -11.92 11.21 6.88
N LYS A 144 -13.10 11.25 6.26
CA LYS A 144 -13.49 12.33 5.36
C LYS A 144 -13.51 13.68 6.08
N ALA A 145 -14.13 13.74 7.25
CA ALA A 145 -14.18 14.95 8.06
C ALA A 145 -12.78 15.41 8.51
N ALA A 146 -11.92 14.47 8.89
CA ALA A 146 -10.53 14.77 9.24
C ALA A 146 -9.71 15.30 8.05
N ALA A 147 -9.86 14.70 6.87
CA ALA A 147 -9.21 15.14 5.64
C ALA A 147 -9.69 16.54 5.23
N GLU A 148 -11.00 16.81 5.30
CA GLU A 148 -11.56 18.14 5.05
C GLU A 148 -11.05 19.17 6.06
N SER A 149 -10.93 18.79 7.34
CA SER A 149 -10.37 19.66 8.39
C SER A 149 -8.90 20.02 8.12
N LYS A 150 -8.07 19.02 7.79
CA LYS A 150 -6.66 19.21 7.42
C LYS A 150 -6.52 20.11 6.19
N ARG A 151 -7.42 19.95 5.20
CA ARG A 151 -7.45 20.79 4.00
C ARG A 151 -7.80 22.24 4.31
N ILE A 152 -8.78 22.48 5.19
CA ILE A 152 -9.18 23.84 5.61
C ILE A 152 -8.05 24.53 6.38
N GLU A 153 -7.35 23.80 7.24
CA GLU A 153 -6.18 24.30 7.98
C GLU A 153 -5.06 24.70 7.01
N GLN A 154 -4.72 23.82 6.07
CA GLN A 154 -3.71 24.09 5.04
C GLN A 154 -4.09 25.26 4.11
N SER A 155 -5.38 25.50 3.85
CA SER A 155 -5.84 26.64 3.05
C SER A 155 -5.85 27.98 3.83
N GLY A 156 -5.31 28.01 5.05
CA GLY A 156 -5.21 29.24 5.85
C GLY A 156 -6.48 29.58 6.63
N GLY A 157 -7.39 28.61 6.82
CA GLY A 157 -8.64 28.79 7.56
C GLY A 157 -9.73 29.56 6.80
N TYR A 158 -10.84 29.85 7.49
CA TYR A 158 -12.02 30.51 6.91
C TYR A 158 -11.64 31.88 6.31
N THR A 159 -11.81 32.03 5.00
CA THR A 159 -11.52 33.30 4.31
C THR A 159 -12.61 34.31 4.65
N PHE A 160 -12.24 35.38 5.38
CA PHE A 160 -13.11 36.54 5.55
C PHE A 160 -13.36 37.17 4.18
N VAL A 161 -14.57 37.05 3.67
CA VAL A 161 -14.97 37.74 2.44
C VAL A 161 -14.93 39.24 2.74
N PRO A 162 -14.01 40.03 2.13
CA PRO A 162 -13.83 41.45 2.49
C PRO A 162 -15.05 42.32 2.16
N THR A 163 -16.01 41.80 1.40
CA THR A 163 -17.22 42.49 0.96
C THR A 163 -18.37 42.42 1.96
N GLN A 164 -18.23 41.69 3.08
CA GLN A 164 -19.18 41.82 4.18
C GLN A 164 -18.81 43.10 4.94
N GLU A 165 -19.36 44.24 4.52
CA GLU A 165 -19.19 45.51 5.22
C GLU A 165 -19.52 45.31 6.70
N VAL A 166 -18.48 45.36 7.54
CA VAL A 166 -18.66 45.37 8.99
C VAL A 166 -19.45 46.65 9.28
N PRO A 167 -20.68 46.59 9.83
CA PRO A 167 -21.45 47.78 10.10
C PRO A 167 -20.63 48.73 10.97
N THR A 168 -20.31 49.90 10.44
CA THR A 168 -19.49 50.92 11.13
C THR A 168 -20.16 51.47 12.39
N SER A 169 -21.43 51.12 12.62
CA SER A 169 -22.16 51.35 13.85
C SER A 169 -22.90 50.08 14.29
N PHE A 170 -22.45 49.48 15.38
CA PHE A 170 -23.18 48.43 16.08
C PHE A 170 -24.02 49.08 17.18
N ASN A 171 -25.34 49.10 17.03
CA ASN A 171 -26.23 49.77 17.98
C ASN A 171 -26.49 48.89 19.21
N PHE A 172 -25.64 48.99 20.24
CA PHE A 172 -25.86 48.35 21.55
C PHE A 172 -27.01 49.00 22.36
N GLY A 173 -27.46 50.19 21.96
CA GLY A 173 -28.56 50.90 22.59
C GLY A 173 -29.88 50.54 21.93
N GLY A 174 -30.47 49.41 22.32
CA GLY A 174 -31.90 49.19 22.07
C GLY A 174 -32.67 50.40 22.60
N GLN A 175 -33.46 51.04 21.74
CA GLN A 175 -34.43 52.04 22.19
C GLN A 175 -35.35 51.35 23.19
N PRO A 176 -35.46 51.82 24.45
CA PRO A 176 -36.54 51.36 25.30
C PRO A 176 -37.85 51.80 24.65
N LEU A 177 -38.71 50.83 24.35
CA LEU A 177 -40.08 51.09 23.94
C LEU A 177 -40.81 51.79 25.11
N GLY A 178 -41.34 52.99 24.84
CA GLY A 178 -42.23 53.73 25.74
C GLY A 178 -41.60 55.04 26.20
N ARG A 179 -42.23 56.20 25.97
CA ARG A 179 -43.65 56.49 26.19
C ARG A 179 -44.09 57.71 25.38
#